data_AF-A0A9N8VVT4-F1
#
_entry.id   AF-A0A9N8VVT4-F1
#
_cell.length_a   1.000
_cell.length_b   1.000
_cell.length_c   1.000
_cell.angle_alpha   90.00
_cell.angle_beta   90.00
_cell.angle_gamma   90.00
#
_symmetry.space_group_name_H-M   'P 1'
#
loop_
_entity.id
_entity.type
_entity.pdbx_description
1 polymer ?
#
loop_
_entity_poly.entity_id
_entity_poly.type
_entity_poly.pdbx_seq_one_letter_code
_entity_poly.pdbx_strand_id
1 'polypeptide(L)'
;MTYKEEQEQLKEPYQIMTQLLTKKEQGQLFAYLEIYQNWYADTGKLRQLPNGGRDDLDLEACCDLFNFSQSIYQQMGEIKGLKATKEELETKIEDLKLEITDKNNEWDRAKRFYNYLFELYEKATPENIEALTEEAKREVKKLEEDSESEEIISDFYQKIDKIMGFAREKGEVEEQLNKKEQELASLREELRVKTQAEEELVKELEQLKEEKGELEGKLGEAETSLIETRRELDRWKKELQDKERELNSLQEKLSGEQTKSGELERQLTALAVSSGLLNQQINELTSQLSEKEQEVEQKRLETEIRSNLVREQGEKISEQEQQINNYQQLLRTAESNLKKGQELLNKKEKQLEELEKEKNLIGEGLELASGRIKELESALVSANGKIARMEARIKDLESQGDNSDELERLKKELNQVKQQQASEKSKSQAEIRRLQSELAATKKREEELAEKIKELGARKVKVQEVVEKSFWETVKTPVFYGIDWAVERMSKEQQMPGSFPGQETPRLFTYLLSELTDATAELVFIPVNQPNFHWSLLVYETKTKTFYHYDTLGGAN
;
A
#
# COMPACT_ATOMS: atom_id res chain seq x y z
N MET A 1 -109.01 78.17 -86.50
CA MET A 1 -109.45 79.56 -86.34
C MET A 1 -109.19 80.28 -87.64
N THR A 2 -110.19 80.98 -88.16
CA THR A 2 -110.04 81.83 -89.35
C THR A 2 -109.28 83.10 -88.97
N TYR A 3 -108.56 83.75 -89.90
CA TYR A 3 -107.81 85.01 -89.70
C TYR A 3 -108.62 86.12 -88.99
N LYS A 4 -109.95 86.03 -89.04
CA LYS A 4 -110.88 86.91 -88.33
C LYS A 4 -110.94 86.65 -86.81
N GLU A 5 -110.82 85.41 -86.37
CA GLU A 5 -110.87 85.03 -84.95
C GLU A 5 -109.55 85.38 -84.22
N GLU A 6 -108.40 85.32 -84.91
CA GLU A 6 -107.11 85.80 -84.36
C GLU A 6 -107.09 87.33 -84.21
N GLN A 7 -107.73 88.07 -85.12
CA GLN A 7 -107.90 89.53 -85.01
C GLN A 7 -108.80 89.93 -83.83
N GLU A 8 -109.79 89.11 -83.49
CA GLU A 8 -110.69 89.37 -82.36
C GLU A 8 -110.00 89.09 -81.00
N GLN A 9 -109.15 88.06 -80.92
CA GLN A 9 -108.40 87.73 -79.70
C GLN A 9 -107.24 88.70 -79.40
N LEU A 10 -106.69 89.37 -80.42
CA LEU A 10 -105.62 90.38 -80.25
C LEU A 10 -106.14 91.78 -79.91
N LYS A 11 -107.45 92.02 -79.96
CA LYS A 11 -108.09 93.33 -79.73
C LYS A 11 -108.03 93.76 -78.26
N GLU A 12 -108.25 92.83 -77.34
CA GLU A 12 -108.25 93.08 -75.89
C GLU A 12 -106.85 93.42 -75.34
N PRO A 13 -105.79 92.66 -75.68
CA PRO A 13 -104.43 93.01 -75.28
C PRO A 13 -103.98 94.38 -75.80
N TYR A 14 -104.37 94.75 -77.03
CA TYR A 14 -104.01 96.01 -77.66
C TYR A 14 -104.69 97.23 -77.01
N GLN A 15 -105.96 97.09 -76.59
CA GLN A 15 -106.68 98.14 -75.87
C GLN A 15 -106.13 98.38 -74.46
N ILE A 16 -105.70 97.33 -73.76
CA ILE A 16 -105.08 97.46 -72.43
C ILE A 16 -103.69 98.10 -72.55
N MET A 17 -102.94 97.78 -73.60
CA MET A 17 -101.59 98.33 -73.80
C MET A 17 -101.60 99.83 -74.14
N THR A 18 -102.62 100.31 -74.87
CA THR A 18 -102.74 101.74 -75.24
C THR A 18 -103.17 102.64 -74.08
N GLN A 19 -103.86 102.11 -73.06
CA GLN A 19 -104.30 102.88 -71.89
C GLN A 19 -103.21 103.08 -70.82
N LEU A 20 -102.12 102.29 -70.87
CA LEU A 20 -101.09 102.26 -69.81
C LEU A 20 -99.79 103.02 -70.16
N LEU A 21 -99.66 103.53 -71.39
CA LEU A 21 -98.46 104.20 -71.87
C LEU A 21 -98.60 105.72 -71.87
N THR A 22 -97.57 106.43 -71.41
CA THR A 22 -97.47 107.90 -71.49
C THR A 22 -97.28 108.34 -72.94
N LYS A 23 -97.62 109.61 -73.28
CA LYS A 23 -97.51 110.17 -74.64
C LYS A 23 -96.14 109.94 -75.31
N LYS A 24 -95.07 109.91 -74.52
CA LYS A 24 -93.70 109.67 -75.00
C LYS A 24 -93.47 108.20 -75.39
N GLU A 25 -94.04 107.27 -74.63
CA GLU A 25 -93.95 105.82 -74.85
C GLU A 25 -94.86 105.37 -76.00
N GLN A 26 -96.01 106.01 -76.19
CA GLN A 26 -96.89 105.81 -77.36
C GLN A 26 -96.16 106.14 -78.68
N GLY A 27 -95.33 107.19 -78.69
CA GLY A 27 -94.55 107.58 -79.88
C GLY A 27 -93.44 106.58 -80.25
N GLN A 28 -92.81 105.93 -79.27
CA GLN A 28 -91.80 104.89 -79.51
C GLN A 28 -92.43 103.58 -79.99
N LEU A 29 -93.62 103.24 -79.47
CA LEU A 29 -94.39 102.07 -79.91
C LEU A 29 -94.87 102.22 -81.36
N PHE A 30 -95.31 103.43 -81.75
CA PHE A 30 -95.70 103.73 -83.13
C PHE A 30 -94.54 103.56 -84.10
N ALA A 31 -93.34 104.04 -83.75
CA ALA A 31 -92.14 103.87 -84.58
C ALA A 31 -91.76 102.39 -84.75
N TYR A 32 -91.93 101.56 -83.71
CA TYR A 32 -91.68 100.11 -83.79
C TYR A 32 -92.72 99.37 -84.64
N LEU A 33 -94.00 99.72 -84.51
CA LEU A 33 -95.09 99.16 -85.33
C LEU A 33 -94.95 99.55 -86.81
N GLU A 34 -94.48 100.76 -87.10
CA GLU A 34 -94.24 101.23 -88.47
C GLU A 34 -93.07 100.47 -89.12
N ILE A 35 -92.01 100.16 -88.36
CA ILE A 35 -90.92 99.28 -88.82
C ILE A 35 -91.44 97.85 -89.08
N TYR A 36 -92.29 97.32 -88.19
CA TYR A 36 -92.84 95.96 -88.33
C TYR A 36 -93.84 95.83 -89.48
N GLN A 37 -94.70 96.83 -89.69
CA GLN A 37 -95.64 96.86 -90.82
C GLN A 37 -94.91 96.99 -92.16
N ASN A 38 -93.83 97.77 -92.24
CA ASN A 38 -93.03 97.88 -93.45
C ASN A 38 -92.31 96.55 -93.77
N TRP A 39 -91.81 95.83 -92.77
CA TRP A 39 -91.21 94.50 -92.96
C TRP A 39 -92.24 93.43 -93.43
N TYR A 40 -93.45 93.48 -92.90
CA TYR A 40 -94.51 92.52 -93.25
C TYR A 40 -95.14 92.79 -94.62
N ALA A 41 -95.18 94.05 -95.06
CA ALA A 41 -95.62 94.39 -96.41
C ALA A 41 -94.65 93.86 -97.49
N ASP A 42 -93.34 93.82 -97.20
CA ASP A 42 -92.31 93.35 -98.12
C ASP A 42 -92.31 91.82 -98.35
N THR A 43 -92.91 91.02 -97.46
CA THR A 43 -92.86 89.53 -97.51
C THR A 43 -94.17 88.87 -97.97
N GLY A 44 -95.23 89.66 -98.19
CA GLY A 44 -96.58 89.18 -98.48
C GLY A 44 -96.93 88.92 -99.95
N LYS A 45 -96.11 88.22 -100.74
CA LYS A 45 -96.58 87.47 -101.95
C LYS A 45 -95.65 86.32 -102.31
N LEU A 46 -96.04 85.07 -102.04
CA LEU A 46 -95.77 83.85 -102.84
C LEU A 46 -96.42 82.65 -102.11
N ARG A 47 -97.70 82.31 -102.36
CA ARG A 47 -98.21 81.34 -103.36
C ARG A 47 -97.25 80.20 -103.71
N GLN A 48 -97.71 78.98 -103.40
CA GLN A 48 -97.24 77.71 -103.93
C GLN A 48 -96.92 77.79 -105.44
N LEU A 49 -95.68 77.49 -105.79
CA LEU A 49 -95.32 76.83 -107.03
C LEU A 49 -95.11 75.33 -106.73
N PRO A 50 -95.83 74.42 -107.40
CA PRO A 50 -95.32 73.08 -107.64
C PRO A 50 -94.19 73.20 -108.67
N ASN A 51 -93.08 72.51 -108.40
CA ASN A 51 -91.82 72.51 -109.15
C ASN A 51 -90.94 73.75 -108.99
N GLY A 52 -89.84 73.55 -108.25
CA GLY A 52 -88.63 74.36 -108.35
C GLY A 52 -88.51 75.52 -107.37
N GLY A 53 -87.97 75.22 -106.18
CA GLY A 53 -87.11 76.12 -105.42
C GLY A 53 -87.78 77.05 -104.40
N ARG A 54 -87.24 76.97 -103.17
CA ARG A 54 -87.08 78.04 -102.15
C ARG A 54 -88.36 78.57 -101.48
N ASP A 55 -88.37 78.96 -100.20
CA ASP A 55 -87.33 79.16 -99.18
C ASP A 55 -87.95 78.91 -97.80
N ASP A 56 -87.08 78.53 -96.87
CA ASP A 56 -87.30 78.49 -95.43
C ASP A 56 -87.64 79.90 -94.90
N LEU A 57 -88.77 80.03 -94.21
CA LEU A 57 -89.06 81.14 -93.31
C LEU A 57 -88.83 80.65 -91.88
N ASP A 58 -87.78 81.20 -91.31
CA ASP A 58 -87.14 80.88 -90.04
C ASP A 58 -88.10 81.04 -88.85
N LEU A 59 -88.66 79.91 -88.39
CA LEU A 59 -89.55 79.84 -87.24
C LEU A 59 -88.84 80.28 -85.94
N GLU A 60 -87.50 80.26 -85.91
CA GLU A 60 -86.69 80.55 -84.73
C GLU A 60 -86.73 82.05 -84.38
N ALA A 61 -86.67 82.92 -85.38
CA ALA A 61 -86.78 84.38 -85.19
C ALA A 61 -88.14 84.83 -84.65
N CYS A 62 -89.22 84.10 -84.98
CA CYS A 62 -90.55 84.39 -84.42
C CYS A 62 -90.68 83.96 -82.95
N CYS A 63 -90.04 82.84 -82.56
CA CYS A 63 -90.02 82.39 -81.18
C CYS A 63 -89.23 83.35 -80.27
N ASP A 64 -88.10 83.89 -80.73
CA ASP A 64 -87.29 84.82 -79.94
C ASP A 64 -88.00 86.17 -79.70
N LEU A 65 -88.72 86.68 -80.71
CA LEU A 65 -89.55 87.88 -80.54
C LEU A 65 -90.73 87.64 -79.58
N PHE A 66 -91.33 86.45 -79.62
CA PHE A 66 -92.40 86.09 -78.69
C PHE A 66 -91.89 86.04 -77.23
N ASN A 67 -90.74 85.41 -77.01
CA ASN A 67 -90.12 85.32 -75.68
C ASN A 67 -89.70 86.70 -75.14
N PHE A 68 -89.14 87.56 -76.00
CA PHE A 68 -88.80 88.94 -75.62
C PHE A 68 -90.04 89.75 -75.25
N SER A 69 -91.14 89.58 -75.98
CA SER A 69 -92.42 90.24 -75.65
C SER A 69 -92.99 89.75 -74.31
N GLN A 70 -92.89 88.45 -73.98
CA GLN A 70 -93.30 87.94 -72.67
C GLN A 70 -92.46 88.51 -71.53
N SER A 71 -91.14 88.61 -71.70
CA SER A 71 -90.25 89.19 -70.69
C SER A 71 -90.59 90.66 -70.40
N ILE A 72 -90.92 91.44 -71.44
CA ILE A 72 -91.37 92.83 -71.26
C ILE A 72 -92.72 92.88 -70.54
N TYR A 73 -93.65 92.01 -70.87
CA TYR A 73 -94.94 91.91 -70.17
C TYR A 73 -94.78 91.59 -68.68
N GLN A 74 -93.85 90.70 -68.35
CA GLN A 74 -93.57 90.32 -66.96
C GLN A 74 -92.96 91.49 -66.17
N GLN A 75 -91.99 92.20 -66.75
CA GLN A 75 -91.37 93.38 -66.15
C GLN A 75 -92.36 94.56 -66.00
N MET A 76 -93.27 94.75 -66.97
CA MET A 76 -94.35 95.73 -66.83
C MET A 76 -95.34 95.37 -65.72
N GLY A 77 -95.59 94.07 -65.50
CA GLY A 77 -96.39 93.58 -64.38
C GLY A 77 -95.77 93.93 -63.03
N GLU A 78 -94.46 93.75 -62.88
CA GLU A 78 -93.72 94.11 -61.67
C GLU A 78 -93.73 95.63 -61.42
N ILE A 79 -93.52 96.45 -62.45
CA ILE A 79 -93.59 97.92 -62.33
C ILE A 79 -95.00 98.39 -61.95
N LYS A 80 -96.05 97.72 -62.45
CA LYS A 80 -97.43 98.01 -62.07
C LYS A 80 -97.68 97.64 -60.60
N GLY A 81 -97.14 96.51 -60.13
CA GLY A 81 -97.16 96.12 -58.72
C GLY A 81 -96.42 97.10 -57.80
N LEU A 82 -95.30 97.65 -58.25
CA LEU A 82 -94.53 98.66 -57.51
C LEU A 82 -95.21 100.03 -57.48
N LYS A 83 -95.91 100.42 -58.55
CA LYS A 83 -96.73 101.64 -58.55
C LYS A 83 -97.95 101.52 -57.63
N ALA A 84 -98.62 100.36 -57.64
CA ALA A 84 -99.74 100.10 -56.75
C ALA A 84 -99.32 100.11 -55.27
N THR A 85 -98.19 99.48 -54.93
CA THR A 85 -97.66 99.52 -53.55
C THR A 85 -97.20 100.92 -53.15
N LYS A 86 -96.68 101.73 -54.08
CA LYS A 86 -96.37 103.13 -53.80
C LYS A 86 -97.63 103.95 -53.49
N GLU A 87 -98.67 103.86 -54.30
CA GLU A 87 -99.95 104.55 -54.02
C GLU A 87 -100.59 104.05 -52.72
N GLU A 88 -100.52 102.75 -52.44
CA GLU A 88 -101.00 102.17 -51.17
C GLU A 88 -100.22 102.73 -49.97
N LEU A 89 -98.91 102.90 -50.08
CA LEU A 89 -98.08 103.49 -49.03
C LEU A 89 -98.32 104.98 -48.86
N GLU A 90 -98.51 105.73 -49.96
CA GLU A 90 -98.88 107.15 -49.89
C GLU A 90 -100.26 107.32 -49.24
N THR A 91 -101.21 106.43 -49.55
CA THR A 91 -102.53 106.40 -48.90
C THR A 91 -102.39 106.05 -47.41
N LYS A 92 -101.60 105.04 -47.04
CA LYS A 92 -101.32 104.67 -45.63
C LYS A 92 -100.64 105.80 -44.85
N ILE A 93 -99.76 106.58 -45.49
CA ILE A 93 -99.12 107.73 -44.84
C ILE A 93 -100.13 108.84 -44.59
N GLU A 94 -101.02 109.10 -45.55
CA GLU A 94 -102.06 110.13 -45.39
C GLU A 94 -103.13 109.69 -44.37
N ASP A 95 -103.50 108.40 -44.35
CA ASP A 95 -104.34 107.78 -43.31
C ASP A 95 -103.68 107.89 -41.93
N LEU A 96 -102.38 107.59 -41.81
CA LEU A 96 -101.63 107.74 -40.56
C LEU A 96 -101.51 109.20 -40.10
N LYS A 97 -101.42 110.18 -41.01
CA LYS A 97 -101.46 111.60 -40.64
C LYS A 97 -102.84 112.00 -40.12
N LEU A 98 -103.90 111.51 -40.75
CA LEU A 98 -105.27 111.70 -40.28
C LEU A 98 -105.47 111.03 -38.90
N GLU A 99 -104.98 109.81 -38.74
CA GLU A 99 -105.02 109.06 -37.47
C GLU A 99 -104.21 109.75 -36.37
N ILE A 100 -103.03 110.31 -36.66
CA ILE A 100 -102.25 111.11 -35.70
C ILE A 100 -103.00 112.38 -35.32
N THR A 101 -103.72 113.00 -36.25
CA THR A 101 -104.51 114.22 -36.00
C THR A 101 -105.74 113.90 -35.13
N ASP A 102 -106.44 112.79 -35.41
CA ASP A 102 -107.54 112.29 -34.58
C ASP A 102 -107.07 111.83 -33.20
N LYS A 103 -105.92 111.14 -33.11
CA LYS A 103 -105.31 110.74 -31.84
C LYS A 103 -104.85 111.93 -31.01
N ASN A 104 -104.37 113.01 -31.62
CA ASN A 104 -104.06 114.25 -30.91
C ASN A 104 -105.32 114.94 -30.37
N ASN A 105 -106.42 114.94 -31.14
CA ASN A 105 -107.71 115.47 -30.67
C ASN A 105 -108.32 114.60 -29.55
N GLU A 106 -108.18 113.27 -29.63
CA GLU A 106 -108.53 112.34 -28.55
C GLU A 106 -107.67 112.56 -27.31
N TRP A 107 -106.37 112.82 -27.49
CA TRP A 107 -105.45 113.11 -26.38
C TRP A 107 -105.82 114.40 -25.66
N ASP A 108 -106.21 115.45 -26.38
CA ASP A 108 -106.68 116.71 -25.79
C ASP A 108 -108.04 116.57 -25.08
N ARG A 109 -108.92 115.68 -25.53
CA ARG A 109 -110.16 115.32 -24.80
C ARG A 109 -109.85 114.48 -23.56
N ALA A 110 -109.00 113.47 -23.69
CA ALA A 110 -108.58 112.61 -22.59
C ALA A 110 -107.83 113.39 -21.51
N LYS A 111 -107.02 114.39 -21.89
CA LYS A 111 -106.30 115.26 -20.95
C LYS A 111 -107.24 116.15 -20.13
N ARG A 112 -108.31 116.67 -20.71
CA ARG A 112 -109.34 117.42 -19.97
C ARG A 112 -110.10 116.52 -19.00
N PHE A 113 -110.41 115.30 -19.42
CA PHE A 113 -111.10 114.31 -18.59
C PHE A 113 -110.21 113.75 -17.47
N TYR A 114 -108.93 113.51 -17.76
CA TYR A 114 -107.93 113.03 -16.79
C TYR A 114 -107.67 114.06 -15.71
N ASN A 115 -107.60 115.36 -16.04
CA ASN A 115 -107.48 116.41 -15.04
C ASN A 115 -108.70 116.48 -14.11
N TYR A 116 -109.91 116.27 -14.63
CA TYR A 116 -111.13 116.22 -13.83
C TYR A 116 -111.20 114.95 -12.94
N LEU A 117 -110.82 113.78 -13.45
CA LEU A 117 -110.72 112.55 -12.65
C LEU A 117 -109.61 112.63 -11.59
N PHE A 118 -108.48 113.28 -11.90
CA PHE A 118 -107.38 113.45 -10.96
C PHE A 118 -107.77 114.35 -9.79
N GLU A 119 -108.53 115.44 -10.04
CA GLU A 119 -109.10 116.29 -8.98
C GLU A 119 -110.12 115.55 -8.10
N LEU A 120 -110.85 114.57 -8.65
CA LEU A 120 -111.74 113.69 -7.88
C LEU A 120 -110.96 112.64 -7.08
N TYR A 121 -109.90 112.05 -7.65
CA TYR A 121 -109.05 111.06 -7.01
C TYR A 121 -108.27 111.65 -5.82
N GLU A 122 -107.75 112.89 -5.92
CA GLU A 122 -107.10 113.56 -4.78
C GLU A 122 -108.05 113.80 -3.59
N LYS A 123 -109.36 113.84 -3.83
CA LYS A 123 -110.40 114.04 -2.80
C LYS A 123 -110.97 112.71 -2.27
N ALA A 124 -110.61 111.58 -2.88
CA ALA A 124 -111.16 110.26 -2.56
C ALA A 124 -110.42 109.63 -1.36
N THR A 125 -111.17 109.40 -0.28
CA THR A 125 -110.81 108.58 0.87
C THR A 125 -111.67 107.30 0.89
N PRO A 126 -111.27 106.24 1.62
CA PRO A 126 -112.02 104.99 1.65
C PRO A 126 -113.50 105.14 2.07
N GLU A 127 -113.82 106.16 2.87
CA GLU A 127 -115.20 106.38 3.36
C GLU A 127 -116.10 107.17 2.40
N ASN A 128 -115.57 107.85 1.38
CA ASN A 128 -116.34 108.77 0.53
C ASN A 128 -116.35 108.41 -0.98
N ILE A 129 -115.65 107.33 -1.36
CA ILE A 129 -115.57 106.82 -2.74
C ILE A 129 -116.95 106.53 -3.34
N GLU A 130 -117.88 105.98 -2.57
CA GLU A 130 -119.22 105.63 -3.08
C GLU A 130 -120.08 106.88 -3.35
N ALA A 131 -119.90 107.94 -2.54
CA ALA A 131 -120.56 109.23 -2.73
C ALA A 131 -119.98 110.03 -3.92
N LEU A 132 -118.65 110.02 -4.09
CA LEU A 132 -117.96 110.65 -5.23
C LEU A 132 -118.26 109.92 -6.54
N THR A 133 -118.49 108.60 -6.48
CA THR A 133 -118.93 107.81 -7.64
C THR A 133 -120.33 108.21 -8.10
N GLU A 134 -121.27 108.43 -7.16
CA GLU A 134 -122.62 108.91 -7.50
C GLU A 134 -122.63 110.39 -7.94
N GLU A 135 -121.69 111.21 -7.47
CA GLU A 135 -121.50 112.60 -7.92
C GLU A 135 -120.95 112.66 -9.35
N ALA A 136 -119.94 111.85 -9.68
CA ALA A 136 -119.43 111.70 -11.05
C ALA A 136 -120.52 111.15 -12.00
N LYS A 137 -121.34 110.18 -11.56
CA LYS A 137 -122.50 109.72 -12.34
C LYS A 137 -123.54 110.82 -12.53
N ARG A 138 -123.73 111.72 -11.57
CA ARG A 138 -124.68 112.86 -11.67
C ARG A 138 -124.17 113.97 -12.58
N GLU A 139 -122.86 114.22 -12.65
CA GLU A 139 -122.27 115.20 -13.57
C GLU A 139 -122.17 114.67 -15.01
N VAL A 140 -121.95 113.36 -15.21
CA VAL A 140 -122.10 112.72 -16.53
C VAL A 140 -123.56 112.80 -17.02
N LYS A 141 -124.54 112.66 -16.12
CA LYS A 141 -125.97 112.86 -16.40
C LYS A 141 -126.38 114.31 -16.71
N LYS A 142 -125.52 115.30 -16.43
CA LYS A 142 -125.73 116.72 -16.78
C LYS A 142 -125.12 117.11 -18.13
N LEU A 143 -124.27 116.26 -18.71
CA LEU A 143 -123.72 116.41 -20.07
C LEU A 143 -124.57 115.68 -21.14
N GLU A 144 -125.75 115.18 -20.73
CA GLU A 144 -126.68 114.33 -21.49
C GLU A 144 -127.75 115.10 -22.30
N GLU A 145 -127.84 116.43 -22.17
CA GLU A 145 -128.80 117.26 -22.93
C GLU A 145 -128.08 118.05 -24.02
N ASP A 146 -127.55 117.34 -25.02
CA ASP A 146 -127.64 117.68 -26.46
C ASP A 146 -126.65 116.84 -27.30
N SER A 147 -127.19 115.72 -27.80
CA SER A 147 -126.83 115.00 -29.03
C SER A 147 -125.53 114.15 -29.07
N GLU A 148 -125.74 112.84 -29.26
CA GLU A 148 -124.83 111.81 -29.82
C GLU A 148 -123.65 111.32 -28.96
N SER A 149 -123.88 110.44 -27.96
CA SER A 149 -122.78 109.73 -27.25
C SER A 149 -123.16 108.43 -26.52
N GLU A 150 -124.15 107.64 -26.97
CA GLU A 150 -124.46 106.32 -26.35
C GLU A 150 -123.36 105.26 -26.58
N GLU A 151 -122.60 105.37 -27.67
CA GLU A 151 -121.55 104.38 -28.02
C GLU A 151 -120.26 104.58 -27.18
N ILE A 152 -119.99 105.81 -26.75
CA ILE A 152 -118.79 106.17 -25.97
C ILE A 152 -118.91 105.64 -24.53
N ILE A 153 -120.12 105.61 -23.96
CA ILE A 153 -120.35 105.14 -22.58
C ILE A 153 -120.12 103.63 -22.46
N SER A 154 -120.45 102.83 -23.48
CA SER A 154 -120.13 101.40 -23.51
C SER A 154 -118.63 101.12 -23.61
N ASP A 155 -117.88 101.95 -24.34
CA ASP A 155 -116.42 101.84 -24.46
C ASP A 155 -115.71 102.21 -23.15
N PHE A 156 -116.27 103.14 -22.37
CA PHE A 156 -115.75 103.52 -21.06
C PHE A 156 -115.85 102.39 -20.02
N TYR A 157 -116.97 101.66 -19.94
CA TYR A 157 -117.09 100.52 -19.03
C TYR A 157 -116.13 99.37 -19.43
N GLN A 158 -115.94 99.12 -20.73
CA GLN A 158 -114.95 98.12 -21.19
C GLN A 158 -113.50 98.51 -20.86
N LYS A 159 -113.15 99.80 -20.90
CA LYS A 159 -111.80 100.27 -20.56
C LYS A 159 -111.51 100.14 -19.06
N ILE A 160 -112.48 100.39 -18.19
CA ILE A 160 -112.33 100.18 -16.74
C ILE A 160 -112.14 98.70 -16.42
N ASP A 161 -112.93 97.81 -17.04
CA ASP A 161 -112.75 96.36 -16.87
C ASP A 161 -111.39 95.87 -17.40
N LYS A 162 -110.89 96.43 -18.50
CA LYS A 162 -109.53 96.15 -18.98
C LYS A 162 -108.45 96.62 -18.00
N ILE A 163 -108.60 97.79 -17.38
CA ILE A 163 -107.65 98.30 -16.38
C ILE A 163 -107.66 97.42 -15.12
N MET A 164 -108.82 96.98 -14.66
CA MET A 164 -108.91 96.01 -13.56
C MET A 164 -108.33 94.64 -13.93
N GLY A 165 -108.50 94.21 -15.19
CA GLY A 165 -107.83 93.04 -15.75
C GLY A 165 -106.32 93.17 -15.69
N PHE A 166 -105.76 94.30 -16.15
CA PHE A 166 -104.32 94.55 -16.09
C PHE A 166 -103.77 94.65 -14.66
N ALA A 167 -104.53 95.20 -13.72
CA ALA A 167 -104.13 95.23 -12.31
C ALA A 167 -104.07 93.82 -11.69
N ARG A 168 -104.99 92.91 -12.05
CA ARG A 168 -104.92 91.49 -11.68
C ARG A 168 -103.76 90.76 -12.35
N GLU A 169 -103.60 90.91 -13.66
CA GLU A 169 -102.49 90.29 -14.40
C GLU A 169 -101.12 90.75 -13.88
N LYS A 170 -100.98 92.02 -13.49
CA LYS A 170 -99.76 92.52 -12.86
C LYS A 170 -99.48 91.82 -11.52
N GLY A 171 -100.50 91.66 -10.67
CA GLY A 171 -100.35 90.92 -9.41
C GLY A 171 -99.97 89.45 -9.62
N GLU A 172 -100.54 88.81 -10.63
CA GLU A 172 -100.21 87.43 -11.01
C GLU A 172 -98.78 87.30 -11.59
N VAL A 173 -98.34 88.26 -12.40
CA VAL A 173 -96.97 88.31 -12.94
C VAL A 173 -95.94 88.57 -11.84
N GLU A 174 -96.23 89.46 -10.89
CA GLU A 174 -95.36 89.69 -9.73
C GLU A 174 -95.28 88.44 -8.85
N GLU A 175 -96.39 87.71 -8.65
CA GLU A 175 -96.37 86.44 -7.91
C GLU A 175 -95.58 85.35 -8.67
N GLN A 176 -95.72 85.25 -9.99
CA GLN A 176 -94.95 84.32 -10.83
C GLN A 176 -93.46 84.67 -10.86
N LEU A 177 -93.12 85.96 -10.92
CA LEU A 177 -91.74 86.43 -10.88
C LEU A 177 -91.10 86.06 -9.54
N ASN A 178 -91.80 86.31 -8.43
CA ASN A 178 -91.32 85.97 -7.10
C ASN A 178 -91.12 84.45 -6.93
N LYS A 179 -92.03 83.62 -7.46
CA LYS A 179 -91.85 82.15 -7.53
C LYS A 179 -90.63 81.76 -8.37
N LYS A 180 -90.43 82.39 -9.54
CA LYS A 180 -89.29 82.12 -10.41
C LYS A 180 -87.97 82.57 -9.80
N GLU A 181 -87.94 83.68 -9.07
CA GLU A 181 -86.77 84.14 -8.31
C GLU A 181 -86.42 83.18 -7.18
N GLN A 182 -87.42 82.66 -6.45
CA GLN A 182 -87.21 81.62 -5.45
C GLN A 182 -86.69 80.31 -6.07
N GLU A 183 -87.25 79.87 -7.20
CA GLU A 183 -86.74 78.72 -7.96
C GLU A 183 -85.28 78.95 -8.41
N LEU A 184 -84.95 80.13 -8.95
CA LEU A 184 -83.59 80.48 -9.38
C LEU A 184 -82.61 80.51 -8.22
N ALA A 185 -83.03 81.01 -7.06
CA ALA A 185 -82.22 80.97 -5.84
C ALA A 185 -81.96 79.53 -5.38
N SER A 186 -82.98 78.66 -5.41
CA SER A 186 -82.83 77.25 -5.07
C SER A 186 -81.91 76.50 -6.05
N LEU A 187 -82.01 76.75 -7.35
CA LEU A 187 -81.16 76.16 -8.37
C LEU A 187 -79.71 76.65 -8.30
N ARG A 188 -79.48 77.93 -7.94
CA ARG A 188 -78.14 78.46 -7.71
C ARG A 188 -77.48 77.79 -6.51
N GLU A 189 -78.23 77.57 -5.44
CA GLU A 189 -77.71 76.88 -4.27
C GLU A 189 -77.44 75.40 -4.56
N GLU A 190 -78.32 74.72 -5.31
CA GLU A 190 -78.09 73.35 -5.76
C GLU A 190 -76.85 73.26 -6.67
N LEU A 191 -76.67 74.21 -7.59
CA LEU A 191 -75.48 74.27 -8.45
C LEU A 191 -74.22 74.51 -7.61
N ARG A 192 -74.27 75.41 -6.62
CA ARG A 192 -73.15 75.67 -5.69
C ARG A 192 -72.75 74.40 -4.95
N VAL A 193 -73.71 73.67 -4.40
CA VAL A 193 -73.46 72.39 -3.69
C VAL A 193 -72.88 71.34 -4.65
N LYS A 194 -73.41 71.24 -5.87
CA LYS A 194 -72.88 70.33 -6.89
C LYS A 194 -71.45 70.68 -7.30
N THR A 195 -71.13 71.96 -7.50
CA THR A 195 -69.76 72.41 -7.79
C THR A 195 -68.81 72.11 -6.63
N GLN A 196 -69.24 72.31 -5.37
CA GLN A 196 -68.42 71.93 -4.21
C GLN A 196 -68.17 70.42 -4.15
N ALA A 197 -69.19 69.60 -4.42
CA ALA A 197 -69.04 68.15 -4.50
C ALA A 197 -68.12 67.72 -5.67
N GLU A 198 -68.20 68.38 -6.83
CA GLU A 198 -67.28 68.15 -7.96
C GLU A 198 -65.84 68.51 -7.59
N GLU A 199 -65.61 69.63 -6.91
CA GLU A 199 -64.28 70.01 -6.42
C GLU A 199 -63.70 69.00 -5.42
N GLU A 200 -64.53 68.47 -4.52
CA GLU A 200 -64.14 67.40 -3.59
C GLU A 200 -63.79 66.11 -4.33
N LEU A 201 -64.61 65.69 -5.30
CA LEU A 201 -64.33 64.51 -6.13
C LEU A 201 -63.07 64.69 -6.98
N VAL A 202 -62.80 65.90 -7.49
CA VAL A 202 -61.56 66.19 -8.22
C VAL A 202 -60.35 66.05 -7.30
N LYS A 203 -60.42 66.57 -6.07
CA LYS A 203 -59.34 66.39 -5.07
C LYS A 203 -59.12 64.92 -4.72
N GLU A 204 -60.18 64.16 -4.50
CA GLU A 204 -60.09 62.72 -4.25
C GLU A 204 -59.49 61.97 -5.45
N LEU A 205 -59.90 62.31 -6.68
CA LEU A 205 -59.32 61.74 -7.89
C LEU A 205 -57.83 62.07 -8.06
N GLU A 206 -57.42 63.27 -7.68
CA GLU A 206 -56.02 63.70 -7.76
C GLU A 206 -55.17 62.98 -6.70
N GLN A 207 -55.68 62.85 -5.47
CA GLN A 207 -55.06 62.02 -4.42
C GLN A 207 -54.94 60.55 -4.85
N LEU A 208 -56.00 59.96 -5.40
CA LEU A 208 -55.97 58.57 -5.88
C LEU A 208 -54.99 58.38 -7.04
N LYS A 209 -54.78 59.39 -7.90
CA LYS A 209 -53.75 59.34 -8.95
C LYS A 209 -52.34 59.39 -8.37
N GLU A 210 -52.11 60.23 -7.37
CA GLU A 210 -50.84 60.30 -6.65
C GLU A 210 -50.55 58.97 -5.93
N GLU A 211 -51.51 58.46 -5.15
CA GLU A 211 -51.40 57.16 -4.47
C GLU A 211 -51.15 56.02 -5.46
N LYS A 212 -51.86 56.01 -6.59
CA LYS A 212 -51.63 55.03 -7.66
C LYS A 212 -50.20 55.14 -8.20
N GLY A 213 -49.71 56.35 -8.47
CA GLY A 213 -48.34 56.58 -8.94
C GLY A 213 -47.28 56.10 -7.94
N GLU A 214 -47.49 56.37 -6.64
CA GLU A 214 -46.60 55.86 -5.59
C GLU A 214 -46.61 54.33 -5.50
N LEU A 215 -47.78 53.71 -5.60
CA LEU A 215 -47.91 52.25 -5.57
C LEU A 215 -47.26 51.60 -6.80
N GLU A 216 -47.41 52.19 -7.98
CA GLU A 216 -46.73 51.74 -9.21
C GLU A 216 -45.20 51.88 -9.06
N GLY A 217 -44.72 52.96 -8.44
CA GLY A 217 -43.31 53.15 -8.12
C GLY A 217 -42.77 52.09 -7.15
N LYS A 218 -43.46 51.88 -6.02
CA LYS A 218 -43.12 50.84 -5.04
C LYS A 218 -43.16 49.44 -5.65
N LEU A 219 -44.11 49.18 -6.54
CA LEU A 219 -44.20 47.91 -7.28
C LEU A 219 -42.98 47.73 -8.19
N GLY A 220 -42.59 48.76 -8.97
CA GLY A 220 -41.41 48.70 -9.84
C GLY A 220 -40.10 48.51 -9.07
N GLU A 221 -39.95 49.15 -7.90
CA GLU A 221 -38.82 48.93 -7.00
C GLU A 221 -38.79 47.49 -6.47
N ALA A 222 -39.93 46.98 -6.01
CA ALA A 222 -40.06 45.61 -5.51
C ALA A 222 -39.77 44.57 -6.61
N GLU A 223 -40.25 44.78 -7.83
CA GLU A 223 -39.94 43.94 -8.99
C GLU A 223 -38.43 43.93 -9.30
N THR A 224 -37.79 45.09 -9.25
CA THR A 224 -36.34 45.22 -9.47
C THR A 224 -35.55 44.46 -8.41
N SER A 225 -35.88 44.66 -7.12
CA SER A 225 -35.26 43.90 -6.02
C SER A 225 -35.50 42.39 -6.12
N LEU A 226 -36.68 41.96 -6.61
CA LEU A 226 -36.99 40.55 -6.83
C LEU A 226 -36.13 39.96 -7.97
N ILE A 227 -35.90 40.72 -9.04
CA ILE A 227 -35.00 40.30 -10.13
C ILE A 227 -33.56 40.16 -9.62
N GLU A 228 -33.08 41.10 -8.80
CA GLU A 228 -31.73 41.08 -8.22
C GLU A 228 -31.53 39.90 -7.28
N THR A 229 -32.45 39.69 -6.34
CA THR A 229 -32.41 38.54 -5.41
C THR A 229 -32.49 37.20 -6.16
N ARG A 230 -33.27 37.12 -7.25
CA ARG A 230 -33.30 35.92 -8.10
C ARG A 230 -31.96 35.67 -8.81
N ARG A 231 -31.31 36.72 -9.33
CA ARG A 231 -29.97 36.62 -9.92
C ARG A 231 -28.93 36.17 -8.89
N GLU A 232 -29.00 36.68 -7.66
CA GLU A 232 -28.15 36.22 -6.56
C GLU A 232 -28.37 34.75 -6.26
N LEU A 233 -29.62 34.32 -6.13
CA LEU A 233 -29.97 32.93 -5.86
C LEU A 233 -29.46 31.98 -6.96
N ASP A 234 -29.53 32.39 -8.23
CA ASP A 234 -28.96 31.62 -9.33
C ASP A 234 -27.42 31.55 -9.28
N ARG A 235 -26.74 32.63 -8.86
CA ARG A 235 -25.28 32.62 -8.61
C ARG A 235 -24.91 31.64 -7.50
N TRP A 236 -25.58 31.72 -6.35
CA TRP A 236 -25.34 30.83 -5.21
C TRP A 236 -25.60 29.36 -5.55
N LYS A 237 -26.66 29.07 -6.33
CA LYS A 237 -26.93 27.72 -6.82
C LYS A 237 -25.78 27.17 -7.67
N LYS A 238 -25.24 27.99 -8.56
CA LYS A 238 -24.11 27.59 -9.41
C LYS A 238 -22.85 27.34 -8.58
N GLU A 239 -22.55 28.22 -7.64
CA GLU A 239 -21.39 28.07 -6.75
C GLU A 239 -21.51 26.81 -5.87
N LEU A 240 -22.71 26.52 -5.34
CA LEU A 240 -22.98 25.29 -4.60
C LEU A 240 -22.74 24.04 -5.45
N GLN A 241 -23.25 24.02 -6.68
CA GLN A 241 -23.03 22.90 -7.60
C GLN A 241 -21.54 22.71 -7.95
N ASP A 242 -20.81 23.79 -8.16
CA ASP A 242 -19.37 23.71 -8.43
C ASP A 242 -18.61 23.20 -7.19
N LYS A 243 -19.01 23.61 -5.98
CA LYS A 243 -18.43 23.11 -4.72
C LYS A 243 -18.78 21.64 -4.45
N GLU A 244 -19.99 21.19 -4.76
CA GLU A 244 -20.37 19.77 -4.69
C GLU A 244 -19.52 18.90 -5.62
N ARG A 245 -19.26 19.37 -6.85
CA ARG A 245 -18.37 18.67 -7.79
C ARG A 245 -16.92 18.62 -7.26
N GLU A 246 -16.43 19.71 -6.72
CA GLU A 246 -15.09 19.78 -6.11
C GLU A 246 -14.96 18.79 -4.93
N LEU A 247 -15.97 18.76 -4.05
CA LEU A 247 -16.03 17.86 -2.91
C LEU A 247 -16.03 16.39 -3.37
N ASN A 248 -16.86 16.03 -4.34
CA ASN A 248 -16.90 14.67 -4.89
C ASN A 248 -15.54 14.25 -5.48
N SER A 249 -14.87 15.15 -6.22
CA SER A 249 -13.54 14.86 -6.77
C SER A 249 -12.48 14.67 -5.67
N LEU A 250 -12.52 15.48 -4.60
CA LEU A 250 -11.63 15.33 -3.46
C LEU A 250 -11.89 14.02 -2.71
N GLN A 251 -13.15 13.62 -2.57
CA GLN A 251 -13.53 12.36 -1.93
C GLN A 251 -13.04 11.14 -2.73
N GLU A 252 -13.13 11.18 -4.07
CA GLU A 252 -12.56 10.15 -4.94
C GLU A 252 -11.03 10.07 -4.81
N LYS A 253 -10.34 11.22 -4.83
CA LYS A 253 -8.88 11.28 -4.62
C LYS A 253 -8.49 10.71 -3.26
N LEU A 254 -9.21 11.07 -2.20
CA LEU A 254 -8.96 10.57 -0.85
C LEU A 254 -9.12 9.05 -0.79
N SER A 255 -10.18 8.50 -1.39
CA SER A 255 -10.39 7.05 -1.48
C SER A 255 -9.27 6.34 -2.27
N GLY A 256 -8.80 6.96 -3.35
CA GLY A 256 -7.65 6.48 -4.11
C GLY A 256 -6.36 6.44 -3.28
N GLU A 257 -6.05 7.50 -2.54
CA GLU A 257 -4.88 7.56 -1.65
C GLU A 257 -4.99 6.58 -0.47
N GLN A 258 -6.17 6.40 0.13
CA GLN A 258 -6.40 5.38 1.15
C GLN A 258 -6.12 3.97 0.63
N THR A 259 -6.55 3.68 -0.60
CA THR A 259 -6.29 2.38 -1.24
C THR A 259 -4.80 2.16 -1.48
N LYS A 260 -4.08 3.19 -1.97
CA LYS A 260 -2.62 3.14 -2.13
C LYS A 260 -1.90 2.94 -0.80
N SER A 261 -2.33 3.63 0.26
CA SER A 261 -1.78 3.48 1.60
C SER A 261 -1.93 2.05 2.10
N GLY A 262 -3.11 1.46 1.96
CA GLY A 262 -3.34 0.06 2.35
C GLY A 262 -2.51 -0.94 1.54
N GLU A 263 -2.26 -0.67 0.26
CA GLU A 263 -1.38 -1.52 -0.56
C GLU A 263 0.09 -1.41 -0.14
N LEU A 264 0.58 -0.20 0.15
CA LEU A 264 1.93 0.01 0.68
C LEU A 264 2.13 -0.65 2.05
N GLU A 265 1.13 -0.59 2.94
CA GLU A 265 1.16 -1.30 4.23
C GLU A 265 1.26 -2.83 4.06
N ARG A 266 0.53 -3.41 3.10
CA ARG A 266 0.65 -4.83 2.77
C ARG A 266 2.04 -5.17 2.22
N GLN A 267 2.58 -4.34 1.34
CA GLN A 267 3.94 -4.54 0.80
C GLN A 267 5.01 -4.47 1.89
N LEU A 268 4.91 -3.50 2.81
CA LEU A 268 5.79 -3.39 3.98
C LEU A 268 5.67 -4.62 4.89
N THR A 269 4.45 -5.11 5.14
CA THR A 269 4.23 -6.31 5.93
C THR A 269 4.86 -7.54 5.26
N ALA A 270 4.69 -7.70 3.95
CA ALA A 270 5.29 -8.80 3.19
C ALA A 270 6.82 -8.74 3.20
N LEU A 271 7.41 -7.54 3.07
CA LEU A 271 8.85 -7.33 3.17
C LEU A 271 9.38 -7.65 4.57
N ALA A 272 8.66 -7.24 5.63
CA ALA A 272 9.04 -7.55 7.00
C ALA A 272 9.03 -9.06 7.27
N VAL A 273 8.02 -9.79 6.79
CA VAL A 273 7.95 -11.25 6.89
C VAL A 273 9.10 -11.91 6.11
N SER A 274 9.36 -11.47 4.88
CA SER A 274 10.47 -11.97 4.05
C SER A 274 11.83 -11.74 4.71
N SER A 275 12.06 -10.54 5.27
CA SER A 275 13.27 -10.21 6.03
C SER A 275 13.42 -11.08 7.28
N GLY A 276 12.33 -11.35 8.00
CA GLY A 276 12.33 -12.28 9.15
C GLY A 276 12.75 -13.70 8.76
N LEU A 277 12.21 -14.22 7.65
CA LEU A 277 12.58 -15.55 7.12
C LEU A 277 14.04 -15.61 6.67
N LEU A 278 14.54 -14.58 5.98
CA LEU A 278 15.95 -14.49 5.59
C LEU A 278 16.88 -14.45 6.81
N ASN A 279 16.52 -13.73 7.86
CA ASN A 279 17.29 -13.72 9.12
C ASN A 279 17.31 -15.09 9.78
N GLN A 280 16.20 -15.84 9.77
CA GLN A 280 16.18 -17.22 10.25
C GLN A 280 17.12 -18.12 9.43
N GLN A 281 17.11 -18.01 8.10
CA GLN A 281 18.01 -18.76 7.23
C GLN A 281 19.49 -18.42 7.50
N ILE A 282 19.83 -17.14 7.71
CA ILE A 282 21.19 -16.72 8.06
C ILE A 282 21.64 -17.35 9.38
N ASN A 283 20.79 -17.32 10.40
CA ASN A 283 21.09 -17.92 11.70
C ASN A 283 21.32 -19.43 11.60
N GLU A 284 20.49 -20.13 10.83
CA GLU A 284 20.64 -21.57 10.62
C GLU A 284 21.93 -21.92 9.86
N LEU A 285 22.25 -21.19 8.79
CA LEU A 285 23.51 -21.35 8.06
C LEU A 285 24.74 -21.03 8.93
N THR A 286 24.64 -20.03 9.81
CA THR A 286 25.72 -19.68 10.74
C THR A 286 25.94 -20.79 11.78
N SER A 287 24.86 -21.39 12.30
CA SER A 287 24.96 -22.55 13.19
C SER A 287 25.62 -23.74 12.50
N GLN A 288 25.16 -24.07 11.28
CA GLN A 288 25.75 -25.17 10.49
C GLN A 288 27.23 -24.93 10.18
N LEU A 289 27.62 -23.69 9.88
CA LEU A 289 29.03 -23.34 9.65
C LEU A 289 29.86 -23.57 10.91
N SER A 290 29.38 -23.12 12.06
CA SER A 290 30.08 -23.29 13.35
C SER A 290 30.25 -24.77 13.71
N GLU A 291 29.22 -25.59 13.50
CA GLU A 291 29.31 -27.05 13.70
C GLU A 291 30.35 -27.69 12.77
N LYS A 292 30.41 -27.26 11.50
CA LYS A 292 31.39 -27.77 10.54
C LYS A 292 32.82 -27.35 10.87
N GLU A 293 33.01 -26.13 11.36
CA GLU A 293 34.32 -25.67 11.85
C GLU A 293 34.81 -26.49 13.05
N GLN A 294 33.92 -26.79 14.00
CA GLN A 294 34.24 -27.68 15.13
C GLN A 294 34.58 -29.10 14.67
N GLU A 295 33.82 -29.67 13.72
CA GLU A 295 34.09 -31.00 13.16
C GLU A 295 35.48 -31.06 12.48
N VAL A 296 35.86 -30.00 11.75
CA VAL A 296 37.18 -29.89 11.11
C VAL A 296 38.29 -29.83 12.16
N GLU A 297 38.13 -29.01 13.20
CA GLU A 297 39.16 -28.91 14.25
C GLU A 297 39.30 -30.21 15.04
N GLN A 298 38.18 -30.90 15.33
CA GLN A 298 38.22 -32.23 15.94
C GLN A 298 39.01 -33.22 15.07
N LYS A 299 38.74 -33.28 13.76
CA LYS A 299 39.48 -34.14 12.83
C LYS A 299 40.96 -33.79 12.75
N ARG A 300 41.30 -32.49 12.82
CA ARG A 300 42.69 -32.01 12.87
C ARG A 300 43.41 -32.54 14.10
N LEU A 301 42.82 -32.37 15.28
CA LEU A 301 43.36 -32.85 16.55
C LEU A 301 43.47 -34.38 16.59
N GLU A 302 42.46 -35.11 16.12
CA GLU A 302 42.52 -36.58 16.02
C GLU A 302 43.68 -37.04 15.11
N THR A 303 43.92 -36.34 14.00
CA THR A 303 45.03 -36.64 13.09
C THR A 303 46.38 -36.37 13.76
N GLU A 304 46.50 -35.26 14.49
CA GLU A 304 47.71 -34.90 15.24
C GLU A 304 48.02 -35.92 16.34
N ILE A 305 47.01 -36.33 17.12
CA ILE A 305 47.13 -37.38 18.15
C ILE A 305 47.59 -38.70 17.52
N ARG A 306 46.97 -39.12 16.41
CA ARG A 306 47.38 -40.35 15.70
C ARG A 306 48.81 -40.26 15.20
N SER A 307 49.22 -39.12 14.63
CA SER A 307 50.59 -38.91 14.16
C SER A 307 51.59 -38.99 15.31
N ASN A 308 51.28 -38.39 16.46
CA ASN A 308 52.13 -38.45 17.65
C ASN A 308 52.26 -39.87 18.21
N LEU A 309 51.16 -40.62 18.26
CA LEU A 309 51.17 -42.02 18.71
C LEU A 309 52.03 -42.90 17.78
N VAL A 310 51.90 -42.73 16.46
CA VAL A 310 52.72 -43.44 15.47
C VAL A 310 54.20 -43.12 15.65
N ARG A 311 54.54 -41.85 15.90
CA ARG A 311 55.93 -41.43 16.16
C ARG A 311 56.48 -42.07 17.44
N GLU A 312 55.73 -42.01 18.55
CA GLU A 312 56.15 -42.60 19.82
C GLU A 312 56.34 -44.12 19.72
N GLN A 313 55.42 -44.81 19.04
CA GLN A 313 55.56 -46.25 18.78
C GLN A 313 56.75 -46.54 17.87
N GLY A 314 57.00 -45.72 16.85
CA GLY A 314 58.17 -45.83 15.99
C GLY A 314 59.49 -45.68 16.76
N GLU A 315 59.56 -44.71 17.68
CA GLU A 315 60.71 -44.53 18.58
C GLU A 315 60.93 -45.76 19.47
N LYS A 316 59.87 -46.29 20.10
CA LYS A 316 59.92 -47.52 20.91
C LYS A 316 60.37 -48.76 20.12
N ILE A 317 59.87 -48.92 18.89
CA ILE A 317 60.28 -50.02 18.00
C ILE A 317 61.76 -49.88 17.67
N SER A 318 62.23 -48.68 17.32
CA SER A 318 63.65 -48.43 17.03
C SER A 318 64.55 -48.76 18.23
N GLU A 319 64.13 -48.41 19.44
CA GLU A 319 64.87 -48.77 20.66
C GLU A 319 64.95 -50.29 20.86
N GLN A 320 63.82 -51.00 20.67
CA GLN A 320 63.76 -52.45 20.78
C GLN A 320 64.61 -53.14 19.70
N GLU A 321 64.60 -52.65 18.47
CA GLU A 321 65.44 -53.15 17.37
C GLU A 321 66.93 -53.01 17.70
N GLN A 322 67.34 -51.89 18.29
CA GLN A 322 68.71 -51.71 18.77
C GLN A 322 69.07 -52.69 19.88
N GLN A 323 68.18 -52.90 20.86
CA GLN A 323 68.41 -53.89 21.92
C GLN A 323 68.54 -55.31 21.36
N ILE A 324 67.65 -55.71 20.44
CA ILE A 324 67.72 -57.01 19.78
C ILE A 324 69.05 -57.17 19.03
N ASN A 325 69.48 -56.15 18.29
CA ASN A 325 70.77 -56.18 17.59
C ASN A 325 71.95 -56.36 18.57
N ASN A 326 71.93 -55.67 19.71
CA ASN A 326 72.94 -55.82 20.74
C ASN A 326 72.95 -57.23 21.33
N TYR A 327 71.77 -57.80 21.64
CA TYR A 327 71.66 -59.18 22.13
C TYR A 327 72.14 -60.19 21.11
N GLN A 328 71.82 -60.02 19.82
CA GLN A 328 72.32 -60.88 18.76
C GLN A 328 73.85 -60.84 18.65
N GLN A 329 74.49 -59.68 18.82
CA GLN A 329 75.95 -59.56 18.82
C GLN A 329 76.58 -60.26 20.04
N LEU A 330 76.00 -60.11 21.22
CA LEU A 330 76.43 -60.80 22.43
C LEU A 330 76.32 -62.32 22.26
N LEU A 331 75.22 -62.80 21.68
CA LEU A 331 75.00 -64.22 21.42
C LEU A 331 76.04 -64.79 20.45
N ARG A 332 76.31 -64.10 19.33
CA ARG A 332 77.38 -64.48 18.38
C ARG A 332 78.76 -64.52 19.05
N THR A 333 79.03 -63.59 19.97
CA THR A 333 80.30 -63.55 20.71
C THR A 333 80.39 -64.72 21.68
N ALA A 334 79.31 -65.02 22.41
CA ALA A 334 79.24 -66.16 23.31
C ALA A 334 79.40 -67.50 22.57
N GLU A 335 78.76 -67.67 21.42
CA GLU A 335 78.91 -68.84 20.55
C GLU A 335 80.37 -69.01 20.08
N SER A 336 81.02 -67.93 19.65
CA SER A 336 82.43 -67.95 19.26
C SER A 336 83.36 -68.36 20.42
N ASN A 337 83.12 -67.83 21.62
CA ASN A 337 83.88 -68.19 22.81
C ASN A 337 83.64 -69.64 23.24
N LEU A 338 82.40 -70.13 23.16
CA LEU A 338 82.07 -71.52 23.44
C LEU A 338 82.82 -72.46 22.49
N LYS A 339 82.84 -72.15 21.19
CA LYS A 339 83.59 -72.92 20.19
C LYS A 339 85.08 -72.98 20.52
N LYS A 340 85.71 -71.85 20.87
CA LYS A 340 87.12 -71.81 21.31
C LYS A 340 87.35 -72.65 22.57
N GLY A 341 86.43 -72.59 23.53
CA GLY A 341 86.47 -73.40 24.75
C GLY A 341 86.42 -74.90 24.45
N GLN A 342 85.53 -75.33 23.55
CA GLN A 342 85.42 -76.71 23.08
C GLN A 342 86.69 -77.18 22.36
N GLU A 343 87.26 -76.37 21.47
CA GLU A 343 88.52 -76.67 20.79
C GLU A 343 89.67 -76.88 21.78
N LEU A 344 89.75 -76.05 22.82
CA LEU A 344 90.76 -76.16 23.87
C LEU A 344 90.57 -77.44 24.71
N LEU A 345 89.33 -77.77 25.07
CA LEU A 345 88.99 -79.00 25.78
C LEU A 345 89.41 -80.24 24.97
N ASN A 346 89.06 -80.30 23.69
CA ASN A 346 89.44 -81.40 22.79
C ASN A 346 90.97 -81.56 22.71
N LYS A 347 91.72 -80.46 22.65
CA LYS A 347 93.19 -80.50 22.67
C LYS A 347 93.72 -81.07 23.99
N LYS A 348 93.13 -80.68 25.12
CA LYS A 348 93.54 -81.19 26.44
C LYS A 348 93.18 -82.64 26.66
N GLU A 349 92.06 -83.10 26.10
CA GLU A 349 91.64 -84.50 26.14
C GLU A 349 92.63 -85.41 25.40
N LYS A 350 93.03 -85.03 24.17
CA LYS A 350 94.07 -85.76 23.43
C LYS A 350 95.40 -85.85 24.19
N GLN A 351 95.83 -84.75 24.82
CA GLN A 351 97.04 -84.74 25.65
C GLN A 351 96.93 -85.71 26.84
N LEU A 352 95.73 -85.83 27.43
CA LEU A 352 95.50 -86.73 28.56
C LEU A 352 95.52 -88.19 28.11
N GLU A 353 94.89 -88.50 26.97
CA GLU A 353 94.95 -89.84 26.35
C GLU A 353 96.39 -90.26 26.01
N GLU A 354 97.21 -89.36 25.48
CA GLU A 354 98.63 -89.62 25.17
C GLU A 354 99.45 -89.93 26.43
N LEU A 355 99.28 -89.12 27.48
CA LEU A 355 99.96 -89.35 28.77
C LEU A 355 99.51 -90.66 29.43
N GLU A 356 98.23 -91.01 29.31
CA GLU A 356 97.70 -92.25 29.86
C GLU A 356 98.24 -93.48 29.12
N LYS A 357 98.41 -93.39 27.80
CA LYS A 357 99.14 -94.41 27.02
C LYS A 357 100.60 -94.52 27.43
N GLU A 358 101.31 -93.40 27.60
CA GLU A 358 102.72 -93.41 28.06
C GLU A 358 102.85 -94.07 29.43
N LYS A 359 101.96 -93.73 30.37
CA LYS A 359 101.91 -94.34 31.70
C LYS A 359 101.72 -95.85 31.61
N ASN A 360 100.76 -96.33 30.81
CA ASN A 360 100.49 -97.77 30.68
C ASN A 360 101.70 -98.52 30.10
N LEU A 361 102.36 -97.98 29.08
CA LEU A 361 103.59 -98.56 28.52
C LEU A 361 104.74 -98.62 29.54
N ILE A 362 104.89 -97.59 30.37
CA ILE A 362 105.87 -97.59 31.46
C ILE A 362 105.52 -98.65 32.52
N GLY A 363 104.23 -98.77 32.88
CA GLY A 363 103.73 -99.79 33.80
C GLY A 363 104.05 -101.21 33.33
N GLU A 364 103.79 -101.52 32.05
CA GLU A 364 104.16 -102.81 31.43
C GLU A 364 105.68 -103.05 31.47
N GLY A 365 106.49 -102.01 31.15
CA GLY A 365 107.94 -102.09 31.22
C GLY A 365 108.48 -102.34 32.64
N LEU A 366 107.86 -101.72 33.64
CA LEU A 366 108.18 -101.94 35.06
C LEU A 366 107.86 -103.38 35.50
N GLU A 367 106.73 -103.92 35.07
CA GLU A 367 106.33 -105.30 35.38
C GLU A 367 107.32 -106.31 34.78
N LEU A 368 107.73 -106.10 33.52
CA LEU A 368 108.76 -106.92 32.86
C LEU A 368 110.11 -106.85 33.58
N ALA A 369 110.57 -105.64 33.93
CA ALA A 369 111.83 -105.44 34.66
C ALA A 369 111.80 -106.09 36.05
N SER A 370 110.68 -105.96 36.77
CA SER A 370 110.46 -106.62 38.06
C SER A 370 110.49 -108.15 37.95
N GLY A 371 109.83 -108.70 36.93
CA GLY A 371 109.88 -110.13 36.62
C GLY A 371 111.31 -110.61 36.36
N ARG A 372 112.09 -109.86 35.58
CA ARG A 372 113.49 -110.20 35.28
C ARG A 372 114.38 -110.18 36.51
N ILE A 373 114.20 -109.22 37.41
CA ILE A 373 114.90 -109.18 38.70
C ILE A 373 114.60 -110.45 39.51
N LYS A 374 113.32 -110.84 39.63
CA LYS A 374 112.92 -112.06 40.36
C LYS A 374 113.51 -113.33 39.76
N GLU A 375 113.58 -113.44 38.43
CA GLU A 375 114.23 -114.55 37.74
C GLU A 375 115.72 -114.62 38.07
N LEU A 376 116.44 -113.49 37.98
CA LEU A 376 117.87 -113.41 38.30
C LEU A 376 118.15 -113.73 39.78
N GLU A 377 117.32 -113.24 40.70
CA GLU A 377 117.39 -113.57 42.13
C GLU A 377 117.18 -115.07 42.37
N SER A 378 116.17 -115.67 41.73
CA SER A 378 115.89 -117.11 41.82
C SER A 378 117.04 -117.96 41.25
N ALA A 379 117.62 -117.53 40.13
CA ALA A 379 118.79 -118.17 39.53
C ALA A 379 120.01 -118.12 40.46
N LEU A 380 120.27 -116.99 41.11
CA LEU A 380 121.34 -116.85 42.10
C LEU A 380 121.14 -117.78 43.31
N VAL A 381 119.91 -117.87 43.84
CA VAL A 381 119.57 -118.77 44.95
C VAL A 381 119.76 -120.23 44.56
N SER A 382 119.29 -120.62 43.37
CA SER A 382 119.43 -121.99 42.85
C SER A 382 120.91 -122.37 42.65
N ALA A 383 121.71 -121.47 42.08
CA ALA A 383 123.15 -121.67 41.91
C ALA A 383 123.87 -121.81 43.25
N ASN A 384 123.54 -120.97 44.25
CA ASN A 384 124.04 -121.13 45.62
C ASN A 384 123.65 -122.49 46.22
N GLY A 385 122.41 -122.94 46.01
CA GLY A 385 121.95 -124.25 46.47
C GLY A 385 122.66 -125.43 45.78
N LYS A 386 123.06 -125.28 44.51
CA LYS A 386 123.88 -126.28 43.80
C LYS A 386 125.30 -126.36 44.38
N ILE A 387 125.91 -125.22 44.68
CA ILE A 387 127.22 -125.17 45.35
C ILE A 387 127.15 -125.78 46.74
N ALA A 388 126.16 -125.41 47.56
CA ALA A 388 126.00 -125.97 48.90
C ALA A 388 125.86 -127.51 48.86
N ARG A 389 125.13 -128.06 47.87
CA ARG A 389 125.02 -129.51 47.67
C ARG A 389 126.35 -130.15 47.24
N MET A 390 127.09 -129.52 46.33
CA MET A 390 128.41 -130.01 45.92
C MET A 390 129.43 -129.93 47.07
N GLU A 391 129.40 -128.88 47.88
CA GLU A 391 130.22 -128.73 49.09
C GLU A 391 129.90 -129.80 50.13
N ALA A 392 128.63 -130.04 50.40
CA ALA A 392 128.19 -131.10 51.31
C ALA A 392 128.65 -132.49 50.82
N ARG A 393 128.52 -132.77 49.52
CA ARG A 393 128.91 -134.05 48.93
C ARG A 393 130.43 -134.26 48.94
N ILE A 394 131.22 -133.21 48.70
CA ILE A 394 132.68 -133.28 48.88
C ILE A 394 133.03 -133.54 50.34
N LYS A 395 132.37 -132.85 51.28
CA LYS A 395 132.60 -133.04 52.71
C LYS A 395 132.27 -134.46 53.18
N ASP A 396 131.19 -135.04 52.68
CA ASP A 396 130.82 -136.44 52.96
C ASP A 396 131.87 -137.42 52.40
N LEU A 397 132.30 -137.25 51.15
CA LEU A 397 133.35 -138.08 50.54
C LEU A 397 134.71 -137.94 51.25
N GLU A 398 135.08 -136.72 51.68
CA GLU A 398 136.29 -136.48 52.48
C GLU A 398 136.24 -137.16 53.85
N SER A 399 135.06 -137.19 54.49
CA SER A 399 134.88 -137.87 55.77
C SER A 399 134.95 -139.40 55.70
N GLN A 400 134.76 -139.96 54.50
CA GLN A 400 134.84 -141.41 54.23
C GLN A 400 136.26 -141.89 53.90
N GLY A 401 137.27 -141.00 53.90
CA GLY A 401 138.66 -141.35 53.59
C GLY A 401 138.89 -141.76 52.14
N ASP A 402 137.95 -141.41 51.25
CA ASP A 402 137.97 -141.77 49.84
C ASP A 402 138.98 -140.90 49.08
N ASN A 403 139.88 -141.56 48.35
CA ASN A 403 140.94 -140.93 47.53
C ASN A 403 140.71 -141.25 46.05
N SER A 404 139.44 -141.39 45.64
CA SER A 404 139.04 -141.72 44.28
C SER A 404 139.18 -140.53 43.32
N ASP A 405 139.42 -140.83 42.04
CA ASP A 405 139.43 -139.84 40.94
C ASP A 405 138.12 -139.03 40.88
N GLU A 406 137.02 -139.55 41.43
CA GLU A 406 135.74 -138.86 41.53
C GLU A 406 135.78 -137.69 42.53
N LEU A 407 136.50 -137.79 43.65
CA LEU A 407 136.69 -136.70 44.60
C LEU A 407 137.52 -135.56 43.99
N GLU A 408 138.62 -135.87 43.30
CA GLU A 408 139.41 -134.87 42.58
C GLU A 408 138.61 -134.22 41.45
N ARG A 409 137.82 -135.01 40.71
CA ARG A 409 136.95 -134.49 39.65
C ARG A 409 135.87 -133.58 40.22
N LEU A 410 135.21 -133.94 41.32
CA LEU A 410 134.22 -133.11 42.02
C LEU A 410 134.85 -131.85 42.62
N LYS A 411 136.08 -131.90 43.16
CA LYS A 411 136.80 -130.71 43.62
C LYS A 411 137.14 -129.77 42.47
N LYS A 412 137.57 -130.32 41.33
CA LYS A 412 137.87 -129.55 40.11
C LYS A 412 136.59 -128.94 39.52
N GLU A 413 135.50 -129.70 39.48
CA GLU A 413 134.19 -129.27 39.00
C GLU A 413 133.56 -128.24 39.96
N LEU A 414 133.68 -128.41 41.28
CA LEU A 414 133.26 -127.41 42.27
C LEU A 414 134.09 -126.12 42.12
N ASN A 415 135.40 -126.21 41.92
CA ASN A 415 136.23 -125.02 41.70
C ASN A 415 135.87 -124.31 40.39
N GLN A 416 135.61 -125.05 39.30
CA GLN A 416 135.10 -124.47 38.06
C GLN A 416 133.73 -123.83 38.26
N VAL A 417 132.80 -124.50 38.95
CA VAL A 417 131.47 -123.99 39.26
C VAL A 417 131.55 -122.78 40.19
N LYS A 418 132.42 -122.76 41.20
CA LYS A 418 132.65 -121.61 42.08
C LYS A 418 133.27 -120.43 41.34
N GLN A 419 134.20 -120.66 40.43
CA GLN A 419 134.83 -119.61 39.64
C GLN A 419 133.85 -119.03 38.61
N GLN A 420 133.09 -119.89 37.91
CA GLN A 420 131.99 -119.47 37.05
C GLN A 420 130.93 -118.72 37.85
N GLN A 421 130.48 -119.26 38.97
CA GLN A 421 129.47 -118.64 39.81
C GLN A 421 129.96 -117.33 40.46
N ALA A 422 131.23 -117.19 40.85
CA ALA A 422 131.76 -115.92 41.33
C ALA A 422 131.69 -114.85 40.24
N SER A 423 132.00 -115.21 38.99
CA SER A 423 131.90 -114.32 37.84
C SER A 423 130.44 -113.99 37.46
N GLU A 424 129.55 -114.99 37.46
CA GLU A 424 128.12 -114.86 37.14
C GLU A 424 127.36 -114.13 38.26
N LYS A 425 127.77 -114.32 39.52
CA LYS A 425 127.23 -113.61 40.67
C LYS A 425 127.59 -112.14 40.62
N SER A 426 128.85 -111.80 40.31
CA SER A 426 129.26 -110.41 40.09
C SER A 426 128.45 -109.76 38.97
N LYS A 427 128.31 -110.44 37.82
CA LYS A 427 127.52 -109.94 36.68
C LYS A 427 126.03 -109.81 37.01
N SER A 428 125.43 -110.82 37.61
CA SER A 428 123.99 -110.83 37.95
C SER A 428 123.68 -109.86 39.09
N GLN A 429 124.57 -109.67 40.07
CA GLN A 429 124.39 -108.66 41.12
C GLN A 429 124.59 -107.24 40.59
N ALA A 430 125.55 -107.02 39.69
CA ALA A 430 125.69 -105.75 38.99
C ALA A 430 124.45 -105.44 38.17
N GLU A 431 123.91 -106.43 37.44
CA GLU A 431 122.71 -106.27 36.64
C GLU A 431 121.45 -106.08 37.49
N ILE A 432 121.29 -106.81 38.60
CA ILE A 432 120.21 -106.59 39.57
C ILE A 432 120.30 -105.17 40.14
N ARG A 433 121.48 -104.69 40.53
CA ARG A 433 121.65 -103.32 41.04
C ARG A 433 121.33 -102.27 39.97
N ARG A 434 121.74 -102.51 38.73
CA ARG A 434 121.42 -101.64 37.58
C ARG A 434 119.91 -101.60 37.35
N LEU A 435 119.27 -102.76 37.23
CA LEU A 435 117.83 -102.88 37.04
C LEU A 435 117.04 -102.34 38.23
N GLN A 436 117.50 -102.49 39.47
CA GLN A 436 116.86 -101.89 40.66
C GLN A 436 116.95 -100.36 40.64
N SER A 437 118.10 -99.80 40.23
CA SER A 437 118.27 -98.36 40.05
C SER A 437 117.38 -97.83 38.92
N GLU A 438 117.33 -98.54 37.78
CA GLU A 438 116.47 -98.19 36.65
C GLU A 438 114.99 -98.32 37.01
N LEU A 439 114.60 -99.35 37.76
CA LEU A 439 113.23 -99.56 38.26
C LEU A 439 112.80 -98.46 39.24
N ALA A 440 113.69 -98.04 40.14
CA ALA A 440 113.41 -96.92 41.05
C ALA A 440 113.22 -95.60 40.28
N ALA A 441 114.06 -95.33 39.29
CA ALA A 441 113.96 -94.13 38.45
C ALA A 441 112.71 -94.13 37.56
N THR A 442 112.38 -95.27 36.95
CA THR A 442 111.18 -95.42 36.09
C THR A 442 109.89 -95.40 36.91
N LYS A 443 109.88 -95.99 38.11
CA LYS A 443 108.75 -95.89 39.03
C LYS A 443 108.49 -94.45 39.48
N LYS A 444 109.54 -93.69 39.78
CA LYS A 444 109.42 -92.26 40.08
C LYS A 444 108.80 -91.50 38.89
N ARG A 445 109.22 -91.80 37.67
CA ARG A 445 108.65 -91.20 36.45
C ARG A 445 107.18 -91.60 36.23
N GLU A 446 106.80 -92.83 36.53
CA GLU A 446 105.40 -93.29 36.48
C GLU A 446 104.52 -92.52 37.50
N GLU A 447 105.02 -92.35 38.72
CA GLU A 447 104.34 -91.57 39.78
C GLU A 447 104.16 -90.10 39.38
N GLU A 448 105.21 -89.47 38.82
CA GLU A 448 105.15 -88.10 38.29
C GLU A 448 104.13 -87.96 37.15
N LEU A 449 104.06 -88.95 36.25
CA LEU A 449 103.06 -88.98 35.17
C LEU A 449 101.64 -89.17 35.71
N ALA A 450 101.45 -90.06 36.69
CA ALA A 450 100.15 -90.28 37.32
C ALA A 450 99.63 -89.01 38.03
N GLU A 451 100.52 -88.29 38.71
CA GLU A 451 100.17 -87.01 39.35
C GLU A 451 99.81 -85.96 38.31
N LYS A 452 100.56 -85.88 37.20
CA LYS A 452 100.28 -84.96 36.09
C LYS A 452 98.96 -85.27 35.39
N ILE A 453 98.62 -86.55 35.18
CA ILE A 453 97.32 -86.98 34.65
C ILE A 453 96.19 -86.57 35.60
N LYS A 454 96.35 -86.81 36.90
CA LYS A 454 95.38 -86.42 37.92
C LYS A 454 95.16 -84.90 37.96
N GLU A 455 96.24 -84.12 37.89
CA GLU A 455 96.17 -82.66 37.86
C GLU A 455 95.49 -82.15 36.58
N LEU A 456 95.86 -82.68 35.41
CA LEU A 456 95.24 -82.32 34.14
C LEU A 456 93.76 -82.73 34.08
N GLY A 457 93.40 -83.88 34.64
CA GLY A 457 92.00 -84.31 34.79
C GLY A 457 91.19 -83.36 35.67
N ALA A 458 91.74 -82.95 36.83
CA ALA A 458 91.09 -81.96 37.69
C ALA A 458 90.98 -80.58 37.02
N ARG A 459 91.99 -80.17 36.24
CA ARG A 459 91.94 -78.93 35.46
C ARG A 459 90.91 -79.01 34.33
N LYS A 460 90.71 -80.17 33.68
CA LYS A 460 89.67 -80.38 32.66
C LYS A 460 88.28 -80.10 33.22
N VAL A 461 87.93 -80.68 34.37
CA VAL A 461 86.64 -80.47 35.04
C VAL A 461 86.43 -78.98 35.36
N LYS A 462 87.44 -78.31 35.92
CA LYS A 462 87.36 -76.87 36.22
C LYS A 462 87.19 -76.01 34.97
N VAL A 463 87.89 -76.33 33.87
CA VAL A 463 87.73 -75.59 32.60
C VAL A 463 86.32 -75.77 32.04
N GLN A 464 85.76 -76.98 32.14
CA GLN A 464 84.39 -77.25 31.68
C GLN A 464 83.35 -76.47 32.49
N GLU A 465 83.46 -76.45 33.81
CA GLU A 465 82.62 -75.62 34.69
C GLU A 465 82.77 -74.12 34.39
N VAL A 466 83.99 -73.62 34.15
CA VAL A 466 84.23 -72.21 33.83
C VAL A 466 83.69 -71.83 32.46
N VAL A 467 83.77 -72.71 31.45
CA VAL A 467 83.22 -72.47 30.11
C VAL A 467 81.69 -72.41 30.17
N GLU A 468 81.05 -73.36 30.87
CA GLU A 468 79.59 -73.34 31.06
C GLU A 468 79.14 -72.11 31.85
N LYS A 469 79.83 -71.80 32.95
CA LYS A 469 79.50 -70.65 33.79
C LYS A 469 79.73 -69.31 33.06
N SER A 470 80.84 -69.16 32.33
CA SER A 470 81.14 -67.96 31.53
C SER A 470 80.13 -67.76 30.40
N PHE A 471 79.70 -68.84 29.73
CA PHE A 471 78.64 -68.77 28.74
C PHE A 471 77.32 -68.27 29.37
N TRP A 472 76.91 -68.88 30.49
CA TRP A 472 75.69 -68.48 31.18
C TRP A 472 75.77 -67.08 31.80
N GLU A 473 76.92 -66.63 32.30
CA GLU A 473 77.09 -65.27 32.83
C GLU A 473 77.04 -64.21 31.72
N THR A 474 77.69 -64.48 30.58
CA THR A 474 77.70 -63.58 29.40
C THR A 474 76.29 -63.43 28.79
N VAL A 475 75.48 -64.49 28.83
CA VAL A 475 74.12 -64.50 28.28
C VAL A 475 73.07 -64.07 29.31
N LYS A 476 73.22 -64.38 30.62
CA LYS A 476 72.23 -64.03 31.65
C LYS A 476 72.26 -62.55 32.03
N THR A 477 73.44 -61.95 32.21
CA THR A 477 73.52 -60.57 32.73
C THR A 477 72.78 -59.55 31.85
N PRO A 478 72.73 -59.69 30.52
CA PRO A 478 71.95 -58.77 29.69
C PRO A 478 70.46 -59.16 29.55
N VAL A 479 70.13 -60.46 29.60
CA VAL A 479 68.77 -60.98 29.30
C VAL A 479 67.84 -60.93 30.51
N PHE A 480 68.35 -61.08 31.73
CA PHE A 480 67.52 -61.10 32.94
C PHE A 480 67.28 -59.72 33.57
N TYR A 481 68.19 -58.75 33.40
CA TYR A 481 67.98 -57.38 33.92
C TYR A 481 66.79 -56.65 33.24
N GLY A 482 66.43 -57.02 32.01
CA GLY A 482 65.22 -56.51 31.36
C GLY A 482 63.92 -57.09 31.93
N ILE A 483 63.97 -58.32 32.48
CA ILE A 483 62.83 -58.98 33.13
C ILE A 483 62.68 -58.49 34.57
N ASP A 484 63.78 -58.30 35.30
CA ASP A 484 63.77 -57.79 36.67
C ASP A 484 63.25 -56.35 36.75
N TRP A 485 63.54 -55.49 35.77
CA TRP A 485 62.93 -54.14 35.71
C TRP A 485 61.39 -54.19 35.60
N ALA A 486 60.83 -55.13 34.83
CA ALA A 486 59.39 -55.30 34.69
C ALA A 486 58.74 -55.87 35.96
N VAL A 487 59.42 -56.79 36.64
CA VAL A 487 58.95 -57.41 37.90
C VAL A 487 59.09 -56.45 39.10
N GLU A 488 60.16 -55.66 39.15
CA GLU A 488 60.43 -54.71 40.24
C GLU A 488 59.50 -53.49 40.19
N ARG A 489 59.06 -53.06 39.00
CA ARG A 489 58.07 -52.00 38.84
C ARG A 489 56.65 -52.46 39.18
N MET A 490 56.27 -53.69 38.81
CA MET A 490 55.00 -54.30 39.26
C MET A 490 54.97 -54.55 40.79
N SER A 491 56.12 -54.72 41.44
CA SER A 491 56.20 -54.94 42.89
C SER A 491 56.21 -53.66 43.73
N LYS A 492 56.63 -52.52 43.16
CA LYS A 492 56.75 -51.23 43.88
C LYS A 492 55.49 -50.35 43.85
N GLU A 493 54.52 -50.62 43.00
CA GLU A 493 53.23 -49.89 42.93
C GLU A 493 52.14 -50.42 43.89
N GLN A 494 52.49 -51.30 44.84
CA GLN A 494 51.57 -51.78 45.90
C GLN A 494 51.29 -50.78 47.04
N GLN A 495 51.77 -49.53 46.96
CA GLN A 495 51.34 -48.46 47.87
C GLN A 495 50.54 -47.40 47.12
N MET A 496 49.23 -47.62 47.05
CA MET A 496 48.24 -46.61 46.66
C MET A 496 48.24 -45.45 47.68
N PRO A 497 48.38 -44.18 47.26
CA PRO A 497 48.11 -43.05 48.11
C PRO A 497 46.58 -42.89 48.25
N GLY A 498 46.04 -43.27 49.40
CA GLY A 498 44.65 -42.97 49.75
C GLY A 498 43.90 -44.14 50.38
N SER A 499 44.16 -44.43 51.66
CA SER A 499 43.21 -45.18 52.49
C SER A 499 42.52 -44.20 53.44
N PHE A 500 41.23 -43.96 53.21
CA PHE A 500 40.36 -43.29 54.19
C PHE A 500 39.79 -44.34 55.16
N PRO A 501 39.78 -44.08 56.48
CA PRO A 501 39.23 -45.01 57.46
C PRO A 501 37.70 -44.93 57.46
N GLY A 502 37.01 -46.04 57.12
CA GLY A 502 35.56 -46.17 57.35
C GLY A 502 34.73 -46.94 56.32
N GLN A 503 35.30 -47.41 55.21
CA GLN A 503 34.54 -48.26 54.27
C GLN A 503 34.72 -49.74 54.60
N GLU A 504 33.59 -50.41 54.87
CA GLU A 504 33.51 -51.86 54.94
C GLU A 504 34.06 -52.46 53.63
N THR A 505 35.01 -53.39 53.77
CA THR A 505 35.55 -54.14 52.64
C THR A 505 34.41 -54.87 51.91
N PRO A 506 34.24 -54.67 50.59
CA PRO A 506 33.18 -55.33 49.85
C PRO A 506 33.39 -56.85 49.92
N ARG A 507 32.35 -57.59 50.33
CA ARG A 507 32.29 -59.07 50.42
C ARG A 507 32.68 -59.82 49.13
N LEU A 508 32.94 -59.11 48.04
CA LEU A 508 33.31 -59.64 46.72
C LEU A 508 34.76 -60.15 46.66
N PHE A 509 35.66 -59.63 47.50
CA PHE A 509 37.08 -60.00 47.44
C PHE A 509 37.36 -61.39 48.04
N THR A 510 36.55 -61.87 48.99
CA THR A 510 36.76 -63.18 49.62
C THR A 510 36.48 -64.34 48.67
N TYR A 511 35.60 -64.16 47.68
CA TYR A 511 35.27 -65.19 46.69
C TYR A 511 36.37 -65.35 45.63
N LEU A 512 36.93 -64.23 45.15
CA LEU A 512 38.08 -64.24 44.23
C LEU A 512 39.32 -64.85 44.90
N LEU A 513 39.51 -64.60 46.20
CA LEU A 513 40.63 -65.16 46.95
C LEU A 513 40.53 -66.69 47.10
N SER A 514 39.32 -67.25 47.26
CA SER A 514 39.12 -68.70 47.31
C SER A 514 39.37 -69.39 45.97
N GLU A 515 39.02 -68.74 44.85
CA GLU A 515 39.27 -69.22 43.48
C GLU A 515 40.76 -69.18 43.12
N LEU A 516 41.49 -68.13 43.53
CA LEU A 516 42.94 -68.00 43.34
C LEU A 516 43.77 -69.07 44.08
N THR A 517 43.20 -69.67 45.14
CA THR A 517 43.84 -70.76 45.91
C THR A 517 43.48 -72.16 45.42
N ASP A 518 42.56 -72.30 44.47
CA ASP A 518 42.25 -73.59 43.84
C ASP A 518 43.17 -73.81 42.63
N ALA A 519 44.09 -74.77 42.75
CA ALA A 519 45.06 -75.10 41.71
C ALA A 519 44.43 -75.67 40.41
N THR A 520 43.11 -75.90 40.41
CA THR A 520 42.36 -76.39 39.24
C THR A 520 41.61 -75.30 38.47
N ALA A 521 41.63 -74.05 38.94
CA ALA A 521 40.95 -72.94 38.28
C ALA A 521 41.78 -72.37 37.11
N GLU A 522 41.21 -72.35 35.91
CA GLU A 522 41.76 -71.66 34.74
C GLU A 522 41.19 -70.24 34.65
N LEU A 523 41.87 -69.29 35.30
CA LEU A 523 41.48 -67.89 35.31
C LEU A 523 42.29 -67.10 34.29
N VAL A 524 41.60 -66.31 33.45
CA VAL A 524 42.24 -65.37 32.53
C VAL A 524 42.04 -63.95 33.06
N PHE A 525 43.15 -63.28 33.36
CA PHE A 525 43.17 -61.91 33.85
C PHE A 525 43.41 -60.94 32.70
N ILE A 526 42.47 -60.00 32.49
CA ILE A 526 42.61 -58.94 31.51
C ILE A 526 42.72 -57.61 32.28
N PRO A 527 43.93 -57.04 32.41
CA PRO A 527 44.09 -55.73 33.00
C PRO A 527 43.57 -54.67 32.03
N VAL A 528 42.59 -53.88 32.45
CA VAL A 528 42.11 -52.71 31.72
C VAL A 528 42.54 -51.50 32.52
N ASN A 529 43.67 -50.91 32.14
CA ASN A 529 44.26 -49.79 32.84
C ASN A 529 44.23 -48.54 31.97
N GLN A 530 43.70 -47.44 32.51
CA GLN A 530 44.08 -46.11 32.06
C GLN A 530 45.12 -45.54 33.04
N PRO A 531 46.25 -44.98 32.58
CA PRO A 531 47.42 -44.72 33.43
C PRO A 531 47.19 -43.78 34.61
N ASN A 532 46.10 -43.00 34.64
CA ASN A 532 46.03 -41.86 35.54
C ASN A 532 45.06 -41.99 36.72
N PHE A 533 44.02 -42.84 36.71
CA PHE A 533 43.07 -42.82 37.84
C PHE A 533 42.37 -44.12 38.25
N HIS A 534 42.25 -45.16 37.41
CA HIS A 534 41.40 -46.32 37.74
C HIS A 534 41.97 -47.62 37.19
N TRP A 535 41.96 -48.67 38.02
CA TRP A 535 42.26 -50.03 37.59
C TRP A 535 40.96 -50.84 37.51
N SER A 536 40.77 -51.51 36.39
CA SER A 536 39.68 -52.45 36.18
C SER A 536 40.27 -53.81 35.82
N LEU A 537 39.85 -54.85 36.54
CA LEU A 537 40.27 -56.22 36.33
C LEU A 537 39.06 -57.02 35.85
N LEU A 538 39.13 -57.49 34.60
CA LEU A 538 38.18 -58.46 34.07
C LEU A 538 38.75 -59.86 34.27
N VAL A 539 38.02 -60.69 35.01
CA VAL A 539 38.33 -62.09 35.25
C VAL A 539 37.34 -62.93 34.46
N TYR A 540 37.83 -63.71 33.52
CA TYR A 540 37.02 -64.68 32.80
C TYR A 540 37.18 -66.06 33.43
N GLU A 541 36.09 -66.59 33.95
CA GLU A 541 36.03 -67.95 34.49
C GLU A 541 35.62 -68.90 33.37
N THR A 542 36.57 -69.68 32.86
CA THR A 542 36.36 -70.54 31.67
C THR A 542 35.29 -71.61 31.88
N LYS A 543 35.16 -72.12 33.10
CA LYS A 543 34.24 -73.22 33.45
C LYS A 543 32.78 -72.78 33.41
N THR A 544 32.47 -71.60 33.94
CA THR A 544 31.12 -71.03 33.95
C THR A 544 30.85 -70.13 32.74
N LYS A 545 31.90 -69.76 32.00
CA LYS A 545 31.87 -68.78 30.91
C LYS A 545 31.36 -67.41 31.36
N THR A 546 31.69 -67.03 32.59
CA THR A 546 31.23 -65.77 33.21
C THR A 546 32.38 -64.77 33.26
N PHE A 547 32.07 -63.51 32.99
CA PHE A 547 33.00 -62.39 33.22
C PHE A 547 32.67 -61.72 34.55
N TYR A 548 33.68 -61.60 35.40
CA TYR A 548 33.63 -60.80 36.61
C TYR A 548 34.46 -59.55 36.39
N HIS A 549 33.88 -58.38 36.66
CA HIS A 549 34.55 -57.10 36.55
C HIS A 549 34.77 -56.54 37.95
N TYR A 550 36.03 -56.38 38.32
CA TYR A 550 36.47 -55.78 39.57
C TYR A 550 37.03 -54.40 39.26
N ASP A 551 36.37 -53.37 39.77
CA ASP A 551 36.70 -51.98 39.51
C ASP A 551 36.73 -51.21 40.82
N THR A 552 37.67 -50.27 40.94
CA THR A 552 37.74 -49.36 42.09
C THR A 552 36.64 -48.33 42.15
N LEU A 553 35.89 -48.13 41.04
CA LEU A 553 34.76 -47.21 40.97
C LEU A 553 33.38 -47.86 41.10
N GLY A 554 33.30 -49.17 41.35
CA GLY A 554 32.02 -49.85 41.54
C GLY A 554 31.15 -49.94 40.28
N GLY A 555 31.77 -50.04 39.08
CA GLY A 555 31.05 -50.26 37.82
C GLY A 555 30.65 -48.99 37.09
N ALA A 556 31.41 -47.90 37.26
CA ALA A 556 31.19 -46.63 36.55
C ALA A 556 31.85 -46.57 35.15
N ASN A 557 32.61 -47.61 34.78
CA ASN A 557 33.29 -47.74 33.48
C ASN A 557 32.45 -48.47 32.43
#